data_AF-A0AAC9J5J7-F1
#
_entry.id   AF-A0AAC9J5J7-F1
#
_cell.length_a   1.000
_cell.length_b   1.000
_cell.length_c   1.000
_cell.angle_alpha   90.00
_cell.angle_beta   90.00
_cell.angle_gamma   90.00
#
_symmetry.space_group_name_H-M   'P 1'
#
loop_
_entity.id
_entity.type
_entity.pdbx_description
1 polymer ?
#
loop_
_entity_poly.entity_id
_entity_poly.type
_entity_poly.pdbx_seq_one_letter_code
_entity_poly.pdbx_strand_id
1 'polypeptide(L)'
;MNQQNILKFITKPRISKYSSLDGYKLNILESQKYYSSLAILEVALRNAINSTFCAKLGDNWLIENNFLKIKQIQQVENAKALLESRKEHVTQDKLVAELNFGFWTSLFSKVYDKQMRISILVKIFNNLPKKEEKLVNRHILGQKLNKIRIFRNRIFHYEKITNKPEFADVDDTISEMLSYLDKELLNFLAGVSI
;
A
#
# COMPACT_ATOMS: atom_id res chain seq x y z
N MET A 1 -14.02 28.67 20.40
CA MET A 1 -12.72 28.17 19.91
C MET A 1 -11.98 29.33 19.24
N ASN A 2 -10.80 29.74 19.74
CA ASN A 2 -10.05 30.86 19.14
C ASN A 2 -9.34 30.39 17.85
N GLN A 3 -9.93 30.71 16.69
CA GLN A 3 -9.39 30.32 15.39
C GLN A 3 -8.01 30.93 15.11
N GLN A 4 -7.73 32.12 15.65
CA GLN A 4 -6.46 32.81 15.43
C GLN A 4 -5.29 32.07 16.09
N ASN A 5 -5.52 31.46 17.26
CA ASN A 5 -4.54 30.60 17.91
C ASN A 5 -4.28 29.30 17.12
N ILE A 6 -5.30 28.74 16.47
CA ILE A 6 -5.16 27.53 15.63
C ILE A 6 -4.37 27.86 14.37
N LEU A 7 -4.69 28.98 13.70
CA LEU A 7 -4.06 29.38 12.44
C LEU A 7 -2.59 29.75 12.57
N LYS A 8 -2.08 29.96 13.80
CA LYS A 8 -0.65 30.07 14.09
C LYS A 8 0.12 28.78 13.74
N PHE A 9 -0.52 27.62 13.95
CA PHE A 9 0.11 26.31 13.75
C PHE A 9 -0.41 25.61 12.49
N ILE A 10 -1.73 25.68 12.24
CA ILE A 10 -2.34 25.19 11.01
C ILE A 10 -2.47 26.38 10.05
N THR A 11 -1.37 26.65 9.36
CA THR A 11 -1.14 27.91 8.66
C THR A 11 -2.15 28.21 7.55
N LYS A 12 -2.28 29.49 7.17
CA LYS A 12 -3.15 29.90 6.05
C LYS A 12 -2.84 29.17 4.73
N PRO A 13 -1.56 28.97 4.32
CA PRO A 13 -1.25 28.18 3.12
C PRO A 13 -1.68 26.71 3.20
N ARG A 14 -1.74 26.16 4.42
CA ARG A 14 -2.28 24.82 4.63
C ARG A 14 -3.80 24.82 4.47
N ILE A 15 -4.47 25.77 5.12
CA ILE A 15 -5.92 25.92 5.08
C ILE A 15 -6.43 26.31 3.70
N SER A 16 -5.69 27.05 2.88
CA SER A 16 -6.15 27.49 1.55
C SER A 16 -6.47 26.35 0.57
N LYS A 17 -5.97 25.13 0.83
CA LYS A 17 -6.36 23.90 0.10
C LYS A 17 -7.78 23.43 0.46
N TYR A 18 -8.29 23.89 1.59
CA TYR A 18 -9.59 23.60 2.17
C TYR A 18 -10.43 24.90 2.16
N SER A 19 -11.75 24.79 2.01
CA SER A 19 -12.61 25.99 2.01
C SER A 19 -12.63 26.70 3.38
N SER A 20 -12.31 25.98 4.45
CA SER A 20 -12.31 26.47 5.82
C SER A 20 -11.52 25.55 6.76
N LEU A 21 -11.35 25.97 8.03
CA LEU A 21 -10.87 25.09 9.09
C LEU A 21 -11.75 23.84 9.26
N ASP A 22 -13.06 23.97 9.06
CA ASP A 22 -13.97 22.83 9.15
C ASP A 22 -13.82 21.90 7.95
N GLY A 23 -13.55 22.44 6.75
CA GLY A 23 -13.16 21.62 5.59
C GLY A 23 -11.86 20.84 5.83
N TYR A 24 -10.91 21.42 6.58
CA TYR A 24 -9.70 20.72 7.00
C TYR A 24 -10.00 19.58 8.00
N LYS A 25 -10.84 19.85 9.01
CA LYS A 25 -11.30 18.81 9.95
C LYS A 25 -12.02 17.67 9.25
N LEU A 26 -12.94 18.00 8.33
CA LEU A 26 -13.67 17.00 7.55
C LEU A 26 -12.70 16.10 6.76
N ASN A 27 -11.65 16.68 6.18
CA ASN A 27 -10.63 15.88 5.50
C ASN A 27 -9.89 14.91 6.43
N ILE A 28 -9.60 15.31 7.67
CA ILE A 28 -8.98 14.43 8.66
C ILE A 28 -9.93 13.27 9.00
N LEU A 29 -11.19 13.58 9.29
CA LEU A 29 -12.21 12.58 9.61
C LEU A 29 -12.43 11.61 8.45
N GLU A 30 -12.48 12.13 7.22
CA GLU A 30 -12.59 11.29 6.03
C GLU A 30 -11.36 10.39 5.87
N SER A 31 -10.16 10.94 6.08
CA SER A 31 -8.91 10.17 5.98
C SER A 31 -8.83 9.03 7.01
N GLN A 32 -9.38 9.24 8.20
CA GLN A 32 -9.37 8.26 9.29
C GLN A 32 -10.09 6.96 8.91
N LYS A 33 -11.18 7.03 8.13
CA LYS A 33 -12.00 5.88 7.73
C LYS A 33 -11.19 4.78 7.01
N TYR A 34 -10.14 5.18 6.29
CA TYR A 34 -9.34 4.27 5.46
C TYR A 34 -8.17 3.64 6.21
N TYR A 35 -7.92 3.99 7.48
CA TYR A 35 -6.75 3.50 8.21
C TYR A 35 -6.74 1.96 8.28
N SER A 36 -7.85 1.36 8.72
CA SER A 36 -7.96 -0.09 8.90
C SER A 36 -7.80 -0.85 7.59
N SER A 37 -8.50 -0.42 6.52
CA SER A 37 -8.46 -1.10 5.22
C SER A 37 -7.08 -1.00 4.56
N LEU A 38 -6.42 0.16 4.65
CA LEU A 38 -5.05 0.34 4.15
C LEU A 38 -4.03 -0.47 4.94
N ALA A 39 -4.14 -0.51 6.26
CA ALA A 39 -3.23 -1.28 7.12
C ALA A 39 -3.33 -2.78 6.83
N ILE A 40 -4.55 -3.32 6.76
CA ILE A 40 -4.80 -4.74 6.45
C ILE A 40 -4.25 -5.07 5.05
N LEU A 41 -4.57 -4.26 4.04
CA LEU A 41 -4.11 -4.50 2.68
C LEU A 41 -2.58 -4.47 2.57
N GLU A 42 -1.91 -3.48 3.19
CA GLU A 42 -0.46 -3.33 3.14
C GLU A 42 0.25 -4.55 3.76
N VAL A 43 -0.22 -5.01 4.93
CA VAL A 43 0.34 -6.19 5.62
C VAL A 43 0.04 -7.49 4.87
N ALA A 44 -1.20 -7.69 4.42
CA ALA A 44 -1.59 -8.89 3.70
C ALA A 44 -0.83 -9.01 2.37
N LEU A 45 -0.73 -7.91 1.60
CA LEU A 45 -0.04 -7.91 0.32
C LEU A 45 1.45 -8.22 0.46
N ARG A 46 2.17 -7.56 1.39
CA ARG A 46 3.62 -7.79 1.55
C ARG A 46 3.91 -9.22 1.98
N ASN A 47 3.09 -9.79 2.87
CA ASN A 47 3.26 -11.16 3.32
C ASN A 47 2.95 -12.17 2.21
N ALA A 48 1.87 -11.97 1.45
CA ALA A 48 1.53 -12.83 0.32
C ALA A 48 2.62 -12.84 -0.77
N ILE A 49 3.19 -11.67 -1.08
CA ILE A 49 4.35 -11.55 -1.99
C ILE A 49 5.56 -12.28 -1.40
N ASN A 50 5.90 -12.00 -0.14
CA ASN A 50 7.08 -12.58 0.51
C ASN A 50 7.01 -14.11 0.52
N SER A 51 5.92 -14.69 1.00
CA SER A 51 5.72 -16.15 1.04
C SER A 51 5.83 -16.77 -0.36
N THR A 52 5.22 -16.13 -1.37
CA THR A 52 5.31 -16.62 -2.75
C THR A 52 6.74 -16.57 -3.29
N PHE A 53 7.50 -15.53 -2.95
CA PHE A 53 8.86 -15.34 -3.44
C PHE A 53 9.86 -16.21 -2.69
N CYS A 54 9.72 -16.39 -1.37
CA CYS A 54 10.54 -17.35 -0.61
C CYS A 54 10.44 -18.76 -1.21
N ALA A 55 9.21 -19.22 -1.49
CA ALA A 55 8.97 -20.53 -2.10
C ALA A 55 9.58 -20.69 -3.51
N LYS A 56 9.88 -19.59 -4.22
CA LYS A 56 10.39 -19.61 -5.59
C LYS A 56 11.88 -19.29 -5.70
N LEU A 57 12.37 -18.41 -4.83
CA LEU A 57 13.68 -17.76 -4.94
C LEU A 57 14.59 -18.05 -3.75
N GLY A 58 14.05 -18.64 -2.67
CA GLY A 58 14.76 -18.86 -1.41
C GLY A 58 14.37 -17.85 -0.33
N ASP A 59 14.56 -18.25 0.93
CA ASP A 59 14.08 -17.51 2.10
C ASP A 59 14.69 -16.12 2.27
N ASN A 60 15.87 -15.88 1.69
CA ASN A 60 16.62 -14.64 1.82
C ASN A 60 16.61 -13.78 0.54
N TRP A 61 15.57 -13.89 -0.30
CA TRP A 61 15.54 -13.22 -1.61
C TRP A 61 15.66 -11.68 -1.54
N LEU A 62 15.24 -11.05 -0.44
CA LEU A 62 15.45 -9.60 -0.21
C LEU A 62 16.87 -9.29 0.26
N ILE A 63 17.59 -10.24 0.84
CA ILE A 63 18.98 -10.01 1.23
C ILE A 63 19.87 -10.14 0.00
N GLU A 64 19.63 -11.19 -0.80
CA GLU A 64 20.37 -11.52 -2.00
C GLU A 64 20.05 -10.58 -3.18
N ASN A 65 18.81 -10.09 -3.28
CA ASN A 65 18.38 -9.10 -4.27
C ASN A 65 18.62 -9.46 -5.76
N ASN A 66 18.80 -10.74 -6.08
CA ASN A 66 19.25 -11.23 -7.39
C ASN A 66 18.41 -10.82 -8.62
N PHE A 67 17.13 -10.49 -8.45
CA PHE A 67 16.26 -10.08 -9.56
C PHE A 67 15.74 -8.64 -9.46
N LEU A 68 15.95 -7.99 -8.32
CA LEU A 68 15.46 -6.64 -8.09
C LEU A 68 16.18 -5.64 -9.01
N LYS A 69 15.48 -4.58 -9.39
CA LYS A 69 16.06 -3.48 -10.14
C LYS A 69 16.74 -2.50 -9.19
N ILE A 70 17.69 -1.72 -9.73
CA ILE A 70 18.53 -0.76 -8.99
C ILE A 70 17.73 0.05 -7.97
N LYS A 71 16.55 0.57 -8.36
CA LYS A 71 15.68 1.33 -7.47
C LYS A 71 15.22 0.52 -6.24
N GLN A 72 14.77 -0.71 -6.44
CA GLN A 72 14.32 -1.58 -5.35
C GLN A 72 15.49 -2.08 -4.51
N ILE A 73 16.66 -2.35 -5.12
CA ILE A 73 17.89 -2.64 -4.38
C ILE A 73 18.22 -1.50 -3.43
N GLN A 74 18.21 -0.25 -3.90
CA GLN A 74 18.47 0.91 -3.04
C GLN A 74 17.46 1.03 -1.88
N GLN A 75 16.18 0.71 -2.12
CA GLN A 75 15.18 0.70 -1.05
C GLN A 75 15.49 -0.36 0.02
N VAL A 76 15.96 -1.54 -0.40
CA VAL A 76 16.38 -2.60 0.51
C VAL A 76 17.64 -2.19 1.29
N GLU A 77 18.65 -1.65 0.62
CA GLU A 77 19.88 -1.20 1.30
C GLU A 77 19.60 -0.07 2.30
N ASN A 78 18.69 0.86 1.97
CA ASN A 78 18.24 1.87 2.93
C ASN A 78 17.53 1.25 4.14
N ALA A 79 16.73 0.21 3.93
CA ALA A 79 16.06 -0.51 5.03
C ALA A 79 17.08 -1.26 5.91
N LYS A 80 18.10 -1.90 5.31
CA LYS A 80 19.21 -2.53 6.04
C LYS A 80 19.96 -1.51 6.90
N ALA A 81 20.39 -0.39 6.31
CA ALA A 81 21.09 0.67 7.03
C ALA A 81 20.27 1.23 8.20
N LEU A 82 18.94 1.34 8.03
CA LEU A 82 18.04 1.81 9.09
C LEU A 82 17.95 0.80 10.23
N LEU A 83 17.83 -0.51 9.94
CA LEU A 83 17.85 -1.57 10.95
C LEU A 83 19.19 -1.60 11.71
N GLU A 84 20.30 -1.50 10.98
CA GLU A 84 21.64 -1.45 11.56
C GLU A 84 21.84 -0.22 12.47
N SER A 85 21.31 0.94 12.08
CA SER A 85 21.34 2.16 12.91
C SER A 85 20.58 1.99 14.23
N ARG A 86 19.56 1.12 14.26
CA ARG A 86 18.79 0.72 15.45
C ARG A 86 19.44 -0.45 16.20
N LYS A 87 20.60 -0.93 15.75
CA LYS A 87 21.30 -2.13 16.27
C LYS A 87 20.44 -3.40 16.20
N GLU A 88 19.57 -3.49 15.20
CA GLU A 88 18.75 -4.67 14.95
C GLU A 88 19.43 -5.61 13.95
N HIS A 89 19.28 -6.92 14.15
CA HIS A 89 19.74 -7.89 13.17
C HIS A 89 18.90 -7.82 11.89
N VAL A 90 19.58 -7.69 10.76
CA VAL A 90 18.95 -7.73 9.44
C VAL A 90 18.48 -9.15 9.15
N THR A 91 17.17 -9.32 9.06
CA THR A 91 16.51 -10.58 8.69
C THR A 91 15.49 -10.31 7.58
N GLN A 92 15.11 -11.36 6.84
CA GLN A 92 14.08 -11.27 5.81
C GLN A 92 12.78 -10.64 6.37
N ASP A 93 12.29 -11.11 7.51
CA ASP A 93 11.04 -10.61 8.11
C ASP A 93 11.14 -9.14 8.56
N LYS A 94 12.31 -8.73 9.08
CA LYS A 94 12.56 -7.32 9.41
C LYS A 94 12.59 -6.44 8.17
N LEU A 95 13.18 -6.92 7.06
CA LEU A 95 13.11 -6.21 5.78
C LEU A 95 11.68 -6.15 5.26
N VAL A 96 10.90 -7.23 5.38
CA VAL A 96 9.49 -7.24 4.98
C VAL A 96 8.71 -6.17 5.74
N ALA A 97 8.96 -6.04 7.04
CA ALA A 97 8.32 -5.07 7.90
C ALA A 97 8.73 -3.62 7.61
N GLU A 98 10.01 -3.37 7.31
CA GLU A 98 10.58 -2.02 7.11
C GLU A 98 10.29 -1.45 5.71
N LEU A 99 10.14 -2.30 4.68
CA LEU A 99 9.85 -1.87 3.32
C LEU A 99 8.41 -1.33 3.19
N ASN A 100 8.29 -0.09 2.72
CA ASN A 100 7.00 0.59 2.56
C ASN A 100 6.13 0.00 1.43
N PHE A 101 4.82 0.30 1.45
CA PHE A 101 3.88 -0.08 0.39
C PHE A 101 4.34 0.23 -1.04
N GLY A 102 5.10 1.33 -1.22
CA GLY A 102 5.64 1.72 -2.52
C GLY A 102 6.63 0.69 -3.10
N PHE A 103 7.43 0.04 -2.26
CA PHE A 103 8.29 -1.07 -2.67
C PHE A 103 7.44 -2.22 -3.22
N TRP A 104 6.48 -2.72 -2.43
CA TRP A 104 5.67 -3.89 -2.78
C TRP A 104 4.84 -3.69 -4.05
N THR A 105 4.17 -2.54 -4.16
CA THR A 105 3.38 -2.20 -5.35
C THR A 105 4.25 -2.00 -6.60
N SER A 106 5.51 -1.58 -6.44
CA SER A 106 6.42 -1.41 -7.59
C SER A 106 6.81 -2.71 -8.27
N LEU A 107 6.68 -3.85 -7.58
CA LEU A 107 6.91 -5.18 -8.15
C LEU A 107 5.90 -5.51 -9.26
N PHE A 108 4.75 -4.83 -9.32
CA PHE A 108 3.74 -4.97 -10.39
C PHE A 108 4.00 -4.07 -11.61
N SER A 109 5.13 -3.36 -11.65
CA SER A 109 5.49 -2.54 -12.80
C SER A 109 6.01 -3.38 -13.98
N LYS A 110 6.02 -2.78 -15.18
CA LYS A 110 6.38 -3.47 -16.44
C LYS A 110 7.77 -4.12 -16.42
N VAL A 111 8.71 -3.57 -15.64
CA VAL A 111 10.08 -4.10 -15.56
C VAL A 111 10.17 -5.47 -14.90
N TYR A 112 9.10 -5.91 -14.22
CA TYR A 112 8.98 -7.19 -13.53
C TYR A 112 8.05 -8.18 -14.24
N ASP A 113 7.69 -7.96 -15.51
CA ASP A 113 6.76 -8.82 -16.27
C ASP A 113 7.13 -10.30 -16.27
N LYS A 114 8.44 -10.60 -16.30
CA LYS A 114 8.93 -11.98 -16.27
C LYS A 114 8.78 -12.61 -14.88
N GLN A 115 8.94 -11.82 -13.83
CA GLN A 115 8.86 -12.26 -12.45
C GLN A 115 7.40 -12.36 -11.97
N MET A 116 6.55 -11.42 -12.40
CA MET A 116 5.13 -11.30 -12.03
C MET A 116 4.19 -11.81 -13.14
N ARG A 117 4.52 -12.97 -13.71
CA ARG A 117 3.63 -13.69 -14.64
C ARG A 117 2.39 -14.21 -13.91
N ILE A 118 1.36 -14.56 -14.66
CA ILE A 118 0.08 -15.04 -14.11
C ILE A 118 0.26 -16.20 -13.11
N SER A 119 1.20 -17.12 -13.34
CA SER A 119 1.50 -18.25 -12.44
C SER A 119 2.02 -17.84 -11.05
N ILE A 120 2.52 -16.61 -10.92
CA ILE A 120 2.93 -16.01 -9.64
C ILE A 120 1.79 -15.18 -9.06
N LEU A 121 1.06 -14.44 -9.90
CA LEU A 121 -0.08 -13.65 -9.45
C LEU A 121 -1.14 -14.51 -8.77
N VAL A 122 -1.46 -15.70 -9.32
CA VAL A 122 -2.45 -16.62 -8.72
C VAL A 122 -2.00 -17.23 -7.38
N LYS A 123 -0.71 -17.15 -7.04
CA LYS A 123 -0.18 -17.59 -5.72
C LYS A 123 -0.18 -16.46 -4.69
N ILE A 124 -0.08 -15.21 -5.16
CA ILE A 124 -0.18 -14.02 -4.31
C ILE A 124 -1.65 -13.71 -4.05
N PHE A 125 -2.48 -13.78 -5.09
CA PHE A 125 -3.92 -13.53 -5.07
C PHE A 125 -4.64 -14.85 -5.33
N ASN A 126 -4.89 -15.60 -4.24
CA ASN A 126 -5.42 -16.96 -4.33
C ASN A 126 -6.90 -17.01 -4.74
N ASN A 127 -7.59 -15.87 -4.73
CA ASN A 127 -9.00 -15.75 -5.10
C ASN A 127 -9.21 -14.80 -6.30
N LEU A 128 -8.30 -14.85 -7.28
CA LEU A 128 -8.53 -14.17 -8.56
C LEU A 128 -9.74 -14.78 -9.29
N PRO A 129 -10.57 -13.94 -9.93
CA PRO A 129 -11.69 -14.43 -10.73
C PRO A 129 -11.18 -15.23 -11.93
N LYS A 130 -12.02 -16.14 -12.41
CA LYS A 130 -11.71 -16.86 -13.65
C LYS A 130 -11.67 -15.86 -14.81
N LYS A 131 -10.86 -16.17 -15.83
CA LYS A 131 -10.65 -15.25 -16.97
C LYS A 131 -11.95 -14.93 -17.69
N GLU A 132 -12.87 -15.89 -17.72
CA GLU A 132 -14.19 -15.80 -18.35
C GLU A 132 -15.12 -14.84 -17.59
N GLU A 133 -14.96 -14.75 -16.27
CA GLU A 133 -15.71 -13.83 -15.41
C GLU A 133 -15.12 -12.42 -15.47
N LYS A 134 -13.79 -12.32 -15.35
CA LYS A 134 -13.07 -11.06 -15.35
C LYS A 134 -11.61 -11.24 -15.72
N LEU A 135 -11.16 -10.53 -16.74
CA LEU A 135 -9.75 -10.49 -17.08
C LEU A 135 -8.97 -9.71 -16.01
N VAL A 136 -8.14 -10.42 -15.24
CA VAL A 136 -7.20 -9.81 -14.29
C VAL A 136 -5.78 -10.24 -14.66
N ASN A 137 -4.89 -9.25 -14.81
CA ASN A 137 -3.49 -9.47 -15.11
C ASN A 137 -2.60 -8.51 -14.31
N ARG A 138 -1.29 -8.69 -14.42
CA ARG A 138 -0.28 -7.87 -13.71
C ARG A 138 -0.46 -6.37 -13.94
N HIS A 139 -0.82 -5.96 -15.16
CA HIS A 139 -1.02 -4.55 -15.48
C HIS A 139 -2.25 -3.98 -14.76
N ILE A 140 -3.37 -4.70 -14.77
CA ILE A 140 -4.61 -4.30 -14.08
C ILE A 140 -4.39 -4.23 -12.57
N LEU A 141 -3.78 -5.26 -11.98
CA LEU A 141 -3.42 -5.27 -10.55
C LEU A 141 -2.48 -4.12 -10.21
N GLY A 142 -1.46 -3.88 -11.04
CA GLY A 142 -0.53 -2.78 -10.87
C GLY A 142 -1.19 -1.40 -10.93
N GLN A 143 -2.17 -1.19 -11.81
CA GLN A 143 -2.93 0.06 -11.85
C GLN A 143 -3.75 0.27 -10.57
N LYS A 144 -4.46 -0.76 -10.10
CA LYS A 144 -5.26 -0.71 -8.87
C LYS A 144 -4.38 -0.44 -7.65
N LEU A 145 -3.29 -1.20 -7.49
CA LEU A 145 -2.32 -1.02 -6.42
C LEU A 145 -1.68 0.37 -6.46
N ASN A 146 -1.36 0.89 -7.65
CA ASN A 146 -0.79 2.23 -7.78
C ASN A 146 -1.80 3.33 -7.40
N LYS A 147 -3.09 3.16 -7.74
CA LYS A 147 -4.16 4.07 -7.32
C LYS A 147 -4.28 4.10 -5.80
N ILE A 148 -4.33 2.93 -5.16
CA ILE A 148 -4.35 2.81 -3.69
C ILE A 148 -3.09 3.44 -3.09
N ARG A 149 -1.90 3.20 -3.66
CA ARG A 149 -0.65 3.80 -3.19
C ARG A 149 -0.68 5.32 -3.23
N ILE A 150 -1.16 5.92 -4.33
CA ILE A 150 -1.27 7.38 -4.46
C ILE A 150 -2.24 7.91 -3.40
N PHE A 151 -3.40 7.28 -3.25
CA PHE A 151 -4.41 7.66 -2.26
C PHE A 151 -3.87 7.57 -0.81
N ARG A 152 -3.28 6.42 -0.45
CA ARG A 152 -2.61 6.18 0.83
C ARG A 152 -1.56 7.24 1.12
N ASN A 153 -0.71 7.55 0.13
CA ASN A 153 0.30 8.60 0.29
C ASN A 153 -0.32 9.96 0.59
N ARG A 154 -1.45 10.32 -0.06
CA ARG A 154 -2.17 11.55 0.27
C ARG A 154 -2.61 11.55 1.73
N ILE A 155 -3.23 10.48 2.22
CA ILE A 155 -3.66 10.37 3.63
C ILE A 155 -2.49 10.57 4.59
N PHE A 156 -1.38 9.84 4.38
CA PHE A 156 -0.25 9.87 5.30
C PHE A 156 0.70 11.08 5.12
N HIS A 157 0.56 11.83 4.03
CA HIS A 157 1.10 13.19 3.89
C HIS A 157 0.09 14.27 4.31
N TYR A 158 -1.03 13.85 4.92
CA TYR A 158 -2.12 14.68 5.38
C TYR A 158 -2.70 15.58 4.28
N GLU A 159 -2.67 15.18 3.01
CA GLU A 159 -3.21 15.96 1.92
C GLU A 159 -4.74 15.85 1.81
N LYS A 160 -5.32 16.74 1.00
CA LYS A 160 -6.76 16.74 0.74
C LYS A 160 -7.18 15.50 -0.07
N ILE A 161 -8.13 14.74 0.44
CA ILE A 161 -8.79 13.63 -0.26
C ILE A 161 -10.27 13.91 -0.55
N THR A 162 -10.88 14.88 0.14
CA THR A 162 -12.27 15.28 -0.09
C THR A 162 -12.46 15.93 -1.47
N ASN A 163 -13.58 15.62 -2.12
CA ASN A 163 -13.96 16.10 -3.46
C ASN A 163 -12.90 15.80 -4.53
N LYS A 164 -12.35 14.58 -4.50
CA LYS A 164 -11.40 14.08 -5.50
C LYS A 164 -12.02 12.94 -6.31
N PRO A 165 -12.60 13.21 -7.49
CA PRO A 165 -13.29 12.20 -8.27
C PRO A 165 -12.38 11.03 -8.69
N GLU A 166 -11.08 11.27 -8.79
CA GLU A 166 -10.09 10.23 -9.08
C GLU A 166 -9.99 9.13 -8.00
N PHE A 167 -10.54 9.36 -6.80
CA PHE A 167 -10.56 8.41 -5.68
C PHE A 167 -11.98 7.97 -5.27
N ALA A 168 -13.01 8.26 -6.08
CA ALA A 168 -14.40 7.98 -5.73
C ALA A 168 -14.70 6.47 -5.48
N ASP A 169 -13.97 5.59 -6.17
CA ASP A 169 -14.05 4.13 -6.14
C ASP A 169 -12.90 3.49 -5.36
N VAL A 170 -12.20 4.25 -4.51
CA VAL A 170 -11.01 3.71 -3.81
C VAL A 170 -11.39 2.66 -2.76
N ASP A 171 -12.53 2.81 -2.08
CA ASP A 171 -13.07 1.81 -1.15
C ASP A 171 -13.36 0.48 -1.85
N ASP A 172 -14.06 0.55 -3.00
CA ASP A 172 -14.33 -0.62 -3.82
C ASP A 172 -13.04 -1.26 -4.34
N THR A 173 -12.07 -0.43 -4.72
CA THR A 173 -10.76 -0.91 -5.19
C THR A 173 -9.99 -1.60 -4.07
N ILE A 174 -9.99 -1.07 -2.85
CA ILE A 174 -9.33 -1.71 -1.69
C ILE A 174 -10.03 -3.02 -1.35
N SER A 175 -11.36 -3.01 -1.27
CA SER A 175 -12.17 -4.20 -0.96
C SER A 175 -11.97 -5.30 -2.00
N GLU A 176 -11.95 -4.94 -3.28
CA GLU A 176 -11.65 -5.87 -4.36
C GLU A 176 -10.25 -6.48 -4.22
N MET A 177 -9.23 -5.65 -3.96
CA MET A 177 -7.85 -6.14 -3.78
C MET A 177 -7.72 -7.07 -2.57
N LEU A 178 -8.42 -6.80 -1.47
CA LEU A 178 -8.51 -7.71 -0.33
C LEU A 178 -9.19 -9.02 -0.73
N SER A 179 -10.30 -8.95 -1.44
CA SER A 179 -11.02 -10.15 -1.91
C SER A 179 -10.17 -11.03 -2.83
N TYR A 180 -9.28 -10.44 -3.63
CA TYR A 180 -8.35 -11.18 -4.48
C TYR A 180 -7.26 -11.90 -3.67
N LEU A 181 -6.81 -11.30 -2.56
CA LEU A 181 -5.86 -11.93 -1.65
C LEU A 181 -6.53 -13.11 -0.94
N ASP A 182 -7.61 -12.84 -0.22
CA ASP A 182 -8.46 -13.83 0.45
C ASP A 182 -9.81 -13.21 0.85
N LYS A 183 -10.92 -13.95 0.70
CA LYS A 183 -12.25 -13.45 1.08
C LYS A 183 -12.37 -13.22 2.59
N GLU A 184 -11.64 -13.97 3.41
CA GLU A 184 -11.66 -13.79 4.86
C GLU A 184 -11.07 -12.44 5.30
N LEU A 185 -10.22 -11.82 4.48
CA LEU A 185 -9.71 -10.47 4.78
C LEU A 185 -10.80 -9.40 4.72
N LEU A 186 -11.85 -9.59 3.90
CA LEU A 186 -13.02 -8.71 3.90
C LEU A 186 -13.84 -8.88 5.18
N ASN A 187 -14.06 -10.11 5.62
CA ASN A 187 -14.75 -10.40 6.88
C ASN A 187 -13.99 -9.80 8.06
N PHE A 188 -12.65 -9.94 8.06
CA PHE A 188 -11.79 -9.33 9.07
C PHE A 188 -11.88 -7.80 9.06
N LEU A 189 -11.87 -7.16 7.89
CA LEU A 189 -12.05 -5.70 7.79
C LEU A 189 -13.39 -5.22 8.35
N ALA A 190 -14.48 -5.98 8.11
CA ALA A 190 -15.79 -5.66 8.64
C ALA A 190 -15.81 -5.66 10.19
N GLY A 191 -15.01 -6.52 10.83
CA GLY A 191 -14.87 -6.58 12.29
C GLY A 191 -13.99 -5.50 12.92
N VAL A 192 -13.25 -4.73 12.13
CA VAL A 192 -12.31 -3.68 12.60
C VAL A 192 -12.79 -2.26 12.24
N SER A 193 -13.85 -2.16 11.43
CA SER A 193 -14.47 -0.87 11.09
C SER A 193 -15.33 -0.39 12.26
N ILE A 194 -15.08 0.84 12.74
CA ILE A 194 -15.83 1.51 13.82
C ILE A 194 -17.15 2.06 13.26
#